data_AF-A0A813LXZ8-F1
#
_entry.id   AF-A0A813LXZ8-F1
#
_cell.length_a   1.000
_cell.length_b   1.000
_cell.length_c   1.000
_cell.angle_alpha   90.00
_cell.angle_beta   90.00
_cell.angle_gamma   90.00
#
_symmetry.space_group_name_H-M   'P 1'
#
loop_
_entity.id
_entity.type
_entity.pdbx_description
1 polymer ?
#
loop_
_entity_poly.entity_id
_entity_poly.type
_entity_poly.pdbx_seq_one_letter_code
_entity_poly.pdbx_strand_id
1 'polypeptide(L)'
;VTILFNSDQQSWSHAFEVEGGASISHLKEAMLNPPGSQQDIDSFELRCLGRRVPDFEKLHLDCNLDFEFLGPEMGAEKAREDRRDEPRFQASRRDVLAAPTQEAREVFRVASTSLQTLPGSPGGYPAAAAAHSLEAAVAAVAIDDSQISLKDSPDQHRAVFRSPTPAPRPLGAQAKGPCALLARWEVVGGADKGGILVREGQSTSSKQLPDRLATGSIVEQLALQGERLNYRRLSGAGPETGWVSLSVSGKEIVTRRPQMPEDSFPLSCALSLQEELMDSYAKPQFQQALAEILREHPSKSGLQFFKKRNDLFLTVQSLVLPKYGFEGNSKGVVQMMSAYGPHGQCQEVAWNNEQLNQLLQL
;
A
#
# COMPACT_ATOMS: atom_id res chain seq x y z
N VAL A 1 -9.20 -17.85 -2.13
CA VAL A 1 -7.90 -17.17 -2.40
C VAL A 1 -8.00 -16.51 -3.76
N THR A 2 -7.52 -15.27 -3.92
CA THR A 2 -7.56 -14.58 -5.22
C THR A 2 -6.18 -14.60 -5.87
N ILE A 3 -6.10 -15.10 -7.09
CA ILE A 3 -4.87 -15.10 -7.88
C ILE A 3 -4.91 -13.96 -8.89
N LEU A 4 -3.82 -13.22 -8.97
CA LEU A 4 -3.56 -12.14 -9.92
C LEU A 4 -2.65 -12.69 -11.03
N PHE A 5 -3.12 -12.62 -12.26
CA PHE A 5 -2.37 -13.02 -13.44
C PHE A 5 -1.93 -11.77 -14.18
N ASN A 6 -0.63 -11.64 -14.40
CA ASN A 6 -0.03 -10.53 -15.13
C ASN A 6 0.67 -11.06 -16.38
N SER A 7 0.32 -10.51 -17.53
CA SER A 7 0.99 -10.69 -18.82
C SER A 7 1.34 -9.31 -19.37
N ASP A 8 2.33 -9.22 -20.27
CA ASP A 8 2.91 -7.96 -20.78
C ASP A 8 1.90 -6.88 -21.21
N GLN A 9 0.65 -7.26 -21.50
CA GLN A 9 -0.41 -6.33 -21.91
C GLN A 9 -1.71 -6.44 -21.12
N GLN A 10 -1.85 -7.40 -20.19
CA GLN A 10 -3.12 -7.68 -19.52
C GLN A 10 -2.91 -8.17 -18.08
N SER A 11 -3.72 -7.65 -17.18
CA SER A 11 -3.86 -8.17 -15.81
C SER A 11 -5.30 -8.60 -15.59
N TRP A 12 -5.49 -9.79 -15.03
CA TRP A 12 -6.80 -10.29 -14.62
C TRP A 12 -6.69 -11.07 -13.32
N SER A 13 -7.81 -11.30 -12.65
CA SER A 13 -7.84 -12.04 -11.39
C SER A 13 -8.84 -13.18 -11.41
N HIS A 14 -8.57 -14.22 -10.62
CA HIS A 14 -9.48 -15.34 -10.44
C HIS A 14 -9.55 -15.73 -8.97
N ALA A 15 -10.76 -15.96 -8.48
CA ALA A 15 -10.99 -16.47 -7.14
C ALA A 15 -11.06 -18.00 -7.18
N PHE A 16 -10.22 -18.65 -6.38
CA PHE A 16 -10.23 -20.09 -6.17
C PHE A 16 -10.77 -20.41 -4.79
N GLU A 17 -11.71 -21.35 -4.73
CA GLU A 17 -12.24 -21.92 -3.50
C GLU A 17 -11.33 -23.09 -3.08
N VAL A 18 -10.67 -22.96 -1.93
CA VAL A 18 -9.78 -23.97 -1.35
C VAL A 18 -10.02 -24.06 0.15
N GLU A 19 -9.82 -25.24 0.72
CA GLU A 19 -10.00 -25.47 2.16
C GLU A 19 -9.03 -24.62 3.00
N GLY A 20 -9.48 -24.14 4.15
CA GLY A 20 -8.63 -23.39 5.08
C GLY A 20 -7.48 -24.25 5.59
N GLY A 21 -6.24 -23.77 5.47
CA GLY A 21 -5.05 -24.56 5.82
C GLY A 21 -4.58 -25.53 4.72
N ALA A 22 -5.16 -25.47 3.52
CA ALA A 22 -4.58 -26.06 2.32
C ALA A 22 -3.15 -25.52 2.10
N SER A 23 -2.27 -26.34 1.52
CA SER A 23 -0.94 -25.84 1.12
C SER A 23 -1.01 -25.04 -0.19
N ILE A 24 0.01 -24.23 -0.45
CA ILE A 24 0.20 -23.58 -1.76
C ILE A 24 0.22 -24.60 -2.89
N SER A 25 0.87 -25.75 -2.70
CA SER A 25 0.87 -26.85 -3.68
C SER A 25 -0.55 -27.34 -4.02
N HIS A 26 -1.44 -27.46 -3.03
CA HIS A 26 -2.83 -27.87 -3.26
C HIS A 26 -3.65 -26.80 -3.99
N LEU A 27 -3.41 -25.52 -3.70
CA LEU A 27 -4.01 -24.44 -4.49
C LEU A 27 -3.51 -24.46 -5.93
N LYS A 28 -2.21 -24.68 -6.15
CA LYS A 28 -1.64 -24.80 -7.50
C LYS A 28 -2.26 -25.96 -8.28
N GLU A 29 -2.52 -27.09 -7.63
CA GLU A 29 -3.27 -28.20 -8.22
C GLU A 29 -4.69 -27.77 -8.62
N ALA A 30 -5.43 -27.08 -7.74
CA ALA A 30 -6.77 -26.58 -8.02
C ALA A 30 -6.82 -25.51 -9.14
N MET A 31 -5.70 -24.84 -9.43
CA MET A 31 -5.58 -23.86 -10.52
C MET A 31 -5.50 -24.50 -11.90
N LEU A 32 -5.18 -25.80 -11.99
CA LEU A 32 -5.07 -26.51 -13.26
C LEU A 32 -6.42 -27.15 -13.63
N ASN A 33 -7.00 -26.70 -14.74
CA ASN A 33 -8.21 -27.26 -15.31
C ASN A 33 -8.04 -27.52 -16.82
N PRO A 34 -7.99 -28.78 -17.29
CA PRO A 34 -8.12 -30.03 -16.52
C PRO A 34 -6.96 -30.26 -15.53
N PRO A 35 -7.08 -31.21 -14.56
CA PRO A 35 -5.99 -31.54 -13.65
C PRO A 35 -4.70 -31.87 -14.42
N GLY A 36 -3.62 -31.15 -14.09
CA GLY A 36 -2.32 -31.32 -14.73
C GLY A 36 -1.43 -32.34 -14.03
N SER A 37 -0.28 -32.61 -14.64
CA SER A 37 0.78 -33.42 -14.05
C SER A 37 1.50 -32.66 -12.92
N GLN A 38 2.29 -33.36 -12.11
CA GLN A 38 3.17 -32.71 -11.13
C GLN A 38 4.13 -31.72 -11.78
N GLN A 39 4.57 -31.98 -13.01
CA GLN A 39 5.42 -31.05 -13.76
C GLN A 39 4.67 -29.74 -14.08
N ASP A 40 3.38 -29.83 -14.38
CA ASP A 40 2.55 -28.64 -14.61
C ASP A 40 2.38 -27.83 -13.33
N ILE A 41 2.13 -28.49 -12.19
CA ILE A 41 2.08 -27.86 -10.87
C ILE A 41 3.42 -27.18 -10.54
N ASP A 42 4.54 -27.86 -10.78
CA ASP A 42 5.87 -27.33 -10.47
C ASP A 42 6.26 -26.16 -11.38
N SER A 43 5.70 -26.06 -12.60
CA SER A 43 6.11 -25.10 -13.64
C SER A 43 5.80 -23.62 -13.36
N PHE A 44 5.12 -23.31 -12.26
CA PHE A 44 4.79 -21.94 -11.86
C PHE A 44 4.88 -21.76 -10.35
N GLU A 45 4.99 -20.50 -9.91
CA GLU A 45 5.01 -20.13 -8.50
C GLU A 45 3.94 -19.08 -8.18
N LEU A 46 3.64 -18.97 -6.88
CA LEU A 46 2.77 -17.94 -6.34
C LEU A 46 3.60 -16.98 -5.48
N ARG A 47 3.32 -15.70 -5.61
CA ARG A 47 3.98 -14.64 -4.83
C ARG A 47 2.98 -13.88 -3.98
N CYS A 48 3.37 -13.55 -2.75
CA CYS A 48 2.64 -12.65 -1.88
C CYS A 48 3.47 -11.36 -1.76
N LEU A 49 2.92 -10.23 -2.20
CA LEU A 49 3.60 -8.93 -2.18
C LEU A 49 4.98 -8.97 -2.87
N GLY A 50 5.06 -9.65 -4.01
CA GLY A 50 6.30 -9.84 -4.77
C GLY A 50 7.31 -10.83 -4.16
N ARG A 51 7.02 -11.43 -3.00
CA ARG A 51 7.84 -12.49 -2.39
C ARG A 51 7.31 -13.86 -2.74
N ARG A 52 8.19 -14.77 -3.16
CA ARG A 52 7.85 -16.17 -3.41
C ARG A 52 7.27 -16.83 -2.15
N VAL A 53 6.17 -17.55 -2.32
CA VAL A 53 5.55 -18.37 -1.27
C VAL A 53 5.92 -19.84 -1.51
N PRO A 54 6.55 -20.54 -0.53
CA PRO A 54 6.89 -21.95 -0.69
C PRO A 54 5.66 -22.86 -0.86
N ASP A 55 5.81 -23.95 -1.62
CA ASP A 55 4.73 -24.88 -1.93
C ASP A 55 4.11 -25.55 -0.69
N PHE A 56 4.87 -25.64 0.40
CA PHE A 56 4.43 -26.19 1.67
C PHE A 56 3.68 -25.20 2.58
N GLU A 57 3.77 -23.90 2.30
CA GLU A 57 3.16 -22.88 3.15
C GLU A 57 1.66 -23.08 3.21
N LYS A 58 1.09 -22.90 4.41
CA LYS A 58 -0.33 -23.07 4.62
C LYS A 58 -1.06 -21.79 4.26
N LEU A 59 -2.07 -21.91 3.42
CA LEU A 59 -2.93 -20.82 3.02
C LEU A 59 -3.79 -20.41 4.21
N HIS A 60 -3.62 -19.15 4.59
CA HIS A 60 -4.61 -18.42 5.34
C HIS A 60 -5.70 -18.00 4.35
N LEU A 61 -6.96 -18.32 4.67
CA LEU A 61 -8.09 -17.87 3.87
C LEU A 61 -8.00 -16.34 3.72
N ASP A 62 -8.31 -15.84 2.51
CA ASP A 62 -8.36 -14.40 2.19
C ASP A 62 -7.02 -13.68 1.84
N CYS A 63 -6.04 -14.39 1.26
CA CYS A 63 -4.87 -13.75 0.63
C CYS A 63 -5.03 -13.50 -0.89
N ASN A 64 -4.30 -12.49 -1.38
CA ASN A 64 -4.08 -12.24 -2.80
C ASN A 64 -2.67 -12.72 -3.18
N LEU A 65 -2.54 -13.51 -4.24
CA LEU A 65 -1.26 -14.02 -4.71
C LEU A 65 -1.06 -13.69 -6.18
N ASP A 66 0.16 -13.31 -6.56
CA ASP A 66 0.56 -13.11 -7.95
C ASP A 66 1.04 -14.43 -8.56
N PHE A 67 0.57 -14.75 -9.76
CA PHE A 67 1.02 -15.88 -10.54
C PHE A 67 2.29 -15.53 -11.33
N GLU A 68 3.27 -16.42 -11.31
CA GLU A 68 4.47 -16.33 -12.14
C GLU A 68 4.82 -17.68 -12.77
N PHE A 69 4.92 -17.70 -14.11
CA PHE A 69 5.33 -18.89 -14.84
C PHE A 69 6.86 -19.00 -14.89
N LEU A 70 7.40 -20.11 -14.38
CA LEU A 70 8.84 -20.37 -14.34
C LEU A 70 9.31 -21.28 -15.49
N GLY A 71 8.40 -22.12 -15.99
CA GLY A 71 8.74 -23.22 -16.89
C GLY A 71 9.16 -24.49 -16.13
N PRO A 72 9.19 -25.64 -16.82
CA PRO A 72 9.31 -26.96 -16.19
C PRO A 72 10.63 -27.20 -15.47
N GLU A 73 11.76 -26.71 -16.00
CA GLU A 73 13.09 -26.95 -15.41
C GLU A 73 13.30 -26.13 -14.13
N MET A 74 13.07 -24.82 -14.21
CA MET A 74 13.16 -23.89 -13.07
C MET A 74 12.14 -24.23 -11.99
N GLY A 75 10.92 -24.59 -12.40
CA GLY A 75 9.86 -25.02 -11.52
C GLY A 75 10.20 -26.26 -10.71
N ALA A 76 10.71 -27.31 -11.37
CA ALA A 76 11.12 -28.55 -10.72
C ALA A 76 12.27 -28.34 -9.71
N GLU A 77 13.21 -27.45 -10.03
CA GLU A 77 14.30 -27.08 -9.14
C GLU A 77 13.78 -26.40 -7.87
N LYS A 78 12.83 -25.46 -8.03
CA LYS A 78 12.19 -24.76 -6.92
C LYS A 78 11.35 -25.69 -6.04
N ALA A 79 10.58 -26.59 -6.63
CA ALA A 79 9.82 -27.59 -5.89
C ALA A 79 10.75 -28.54 -5.08
N ARG A 80 11.94 -28.87 -5.62
CA ARG A 80 12.94 -29.67 -4.91
C ARG A 80 13.55 -28.92 -3.72
N GLU A 81 13.80 -27.62 -3.88
CA GLU A 81 14.23 -26.74 -2.80
C GLU A 81 13.19 -26.67 -1.67
N ASP A 82 11.91 -26.48 -2.01
CA ASP A 82 10.83 -26.45 -1.02
C ASP A 82 10.72 -27.77 -0.23
N ARG A 83 10.80 -28.93 -0.92
CA ARG A 83 10.80 -30.24 -0.26
C ARG A 83 11.98 -30.43 0.69
N ARG A 84 13.14 -29.86 0.37
CA ARG A 84 14.34 -29.93 1.20
C ARG A 84 14.22 -29.03 2.44
N ASP A 85 13.61 -27.86 2.28
CA ASP A 85 13.59 -26.83 3.31
C ASP A 85 12.39 -26.96 4.27
N GLU A 86 11.33 -27.66 3.86
CA GLU A 86 10.11 -27.87 4.65
C GLU A 86 10.37 -28.42 6.08
N PRO A 87 11.18 -29.48 6.30
CA PRO A 87 11.43 -29.99 7.65
C PRO A 87 12.08 -28.95 8.57
N ARG A 88 12.96 -28.11 8.02
CA ARG A 88 13.63 -27.03 8.76
C ARG A 88 12.64 -25.94 9.16
N PHE A 89 11.71 -25.62 8.27
CA PHE A 89 10.67 -24.63 8.50
C PHE A 89 9.66 -25.11 9.55
N GLN A 90 9.21 -26.36 9.44
CA GLN A 90 8.33 -26.97 10.45
C GLN A 90 8.97 -27.04 11.84
N ALA A 91 10.25 -27.38 11.94
CA ALA A 91 10.97 -27.39 13.22
C ALA A 91 11.00 -26.00 13.87
N SER A 92 11.34 -24.97 13.08
CA SER A 92 11.40 -23.58 13.55
C SER A 92 10.03 -23.08 14.04
N ARG A 93 8.93 -23.44 13.35
CA ARG A 93 7.57 -23.09 13.79
C ARG A 93 7.17 -23.79 15.08
N ARG A 94 7.57 -25.06 15.27
CA ARG A 94 7.30 -25.79 16.52
C ARG A 94 8.02 -25.15 17.70
N ASP A 95 9.27 -24.72 17.52
CA ASP A 95 10.04 -24.05 18.57
C ASP A 95 9.45 -22.69 18.95
N VAL A 96 8.97 -21.91 17.97
CA VAL A 96 8.27 -20.63 18.20
C VAL A 96 6.93 -20.82 18.93
N LEU A 97 6.18 -21.87 18.59
CA LEU A 97 4.88 -22.17 19.23
C LEU A 97 5.03 -22.88 20.59
N ALA A 98 6.17 -23.52 20.87
CA ALA A 98 6.45 -24.23 22.11
C ALA A 98 7.16 -23.39 23.19
N ALA A 99 7.60 -22.16 22.87
CA ALA A 99 8.23 -21.27 23.83
C ALA A 99 7.22 -20.85 24.94
N PRO A 100 7.47 -21.17 26.22
CA PRO A 100 6.56 -20.80 27.30
C PRO A 100 6.61 -19.28 27.55
N THR A 101 5.43 -18.66 27.56
CA THR A 101 5.14 -17.24 27.81
C THR A 101 5.48 -16.74 29.23
N GLN A 102 6.62 -17.15 29.79
CA GLN A 102 7.08 -16.73 31.12
C GLN A 102 7.90 -15.42 31.04
N GLU A 103 8.71 -15.24 29.99
CA GLU A 103 9.51 -14.01 29.78
C GLU A 103 8.63 -12.79 29.44
N ALA A 104 7.49 -12.99 28.76
CA ALA A 104 6.54 -11.91 28.46
C ALA A 104 5.81 -11.37 29.71
N ARG A 105 5.72 -12.16 30.79
CA ARG A 105 5.09 -11.75 32.05
C ARG A 105 6.04 -11.01 32.99
N GLU A 106 7.35 -11.27 32.89
CA GLU A 106 8.33 -10.65 33.78
C GLU A 106 8.68 -9.21 33.36
N VAL A 107 8.73 -8.94 32.05
CA VAL A 107 8.94 -7.58 31.51
C VAL A 107 7.79 -6.63 31.92
N PHE A 108 6.56 -7.14 32.02
CA PHE A 108 5.41 -6.33 32.46
C PHE A 108 5.39 -6.06 33.98
N ARG A 109 6.02 -6.92 34.79
CA ARG A 109 6.07 -6.78 36.25
C ARG A 109 7.19 -5.84 36.72
N VAL A 110 8.34 -5.82 36.02
CA VAL A 110 9.48 -4.97 36.40
C VAL A 110 9.22 -3.48 36.09
N ALA A 111 8.32 -3.16 35.16
CA ALA A 111 7.99 -1.79 34.78
C ALA A 111 7.05 -1.01 35.73
N SER A 112 6.65 -1.58 36.88
CA SER A 112 5.73 -0.93 37.84
C SER A 112 6.29 -0.72 39.25
N THR A 113 7.60 -0.83 39.48
CA THR A 113 8.17 -0.54 40.81
C THR A 113 9.37 0.40 40.77
N SER A 114 9.14 1.62 41.27
CA SER A 114 10.07 2.58 41.87
C SER A 114 10.98 3.47 41.02
N LEU A 115 10.72 4.78 41.16
CA LEU A 115 11.67 5.90 41.11
C LEU A 115 12.91 5.63 41.99
N GLN A 116 14.13 5.82 41.46
CA GLN A 116 15.19 6.70 41.99
C GLN A 116 16.54 6.53 41.23
N THR A 117 17.11 7.66 40.80
CA THR A 117 18.54 7.99 40.55
C THR A 117 19.34 7.38 39.37
N LEU A 118 20.01 8.30 38.63
CA LEU A 118 20.95 8.21 37.46
C LEU A 118 22.34 7.59 37.80
N PRO A 119 23.37 7.52 36.89
CA PRO A 119 23.46 7.57 35.40
C PRO A 119 24.37 6.46 34.75
N GLY A 120 24.32 6.30 33.42
CA GLY A 120 25.52 6.01 32.60
C GLY A 120 25.50 4.86 31.58
N SER A 121 25.72 5.23 30.30
CA SER A 121 26.34 4.49 29.19
C SER A 121 25.54 3.53 28.28
N PRO A 122 26.01 3.33 27.02
CA PRO A 122 25.18 3.20 25.83
C PRO A 122 25.14 1.76 25.26
N GLY A 123 24.09 1.44 24.51
CA GLY A 123 24.02 0.20 23.73
C GLY A 123 22.71 0.10 22.98
N GLY A 124 22.79 -0.08 21.66
CA GLY A 124 21.67 -0.05 20.73
C GLY A 124 20.67 -1.19 20.89
N TYR A 125 19.43 -0.92 20.46
CA TYR A 125 18.38 -1.91 20.27
C TYR A 125 18.29 -2.33 18.79
N PRO A 126 18.01 -3.61 18.47
CA PRO A 126 17.99 -4.11 17.10
C PRO A 126 16.68 -3.80 16.35
N ALA A 127 16.83 -3.50 15.06
CA ALA A 127 15.86 -2.89 14.14
C ALA A 127 14.88 -3.86 13.45
N ALA A 128 14.32 -4.86 14.14
CA ALA A 128 13.50 -5.91 13.48
C ALA A 128 12.00 -5.94 13.84
N ALA A 129 11.52 -5.16 14.81
CA ALA A 129 10.16 -5.32 15.34
C ALA A 129 9.10 -4.36 14.77
N ALA A 130 9.47 -3.30 14.04
CA ALA A 130 8.52 -2.28 13.59
C ALA A 130 7.82 -2.60 12.25
N ALA A 131 8.35 -3.54 11.45
CA ALA A 131 7.83 -3.83 10.11
C ALA A 131 6.68 -4.86 10.07
N HIS A 132 6.45 -5.61 11.16
CA HIS A 132 5.47 -6.70 11.18
C HIS A 132 4.04 -6.32 11.61
N SER A 133 3.83 -5.13 12.19
CA SER A 133 2.50 -4.74 12.71
C SER A 133 1.50 -4.26 11.66
N LEU A 134 1.89 -4.14 10.38
CA LEU A 134 0.96 -3.90 9.27
C LEU A 134 0.65 -5.18 8.46
N GLU A 135 1.55 -6.18 8.51
CA GLU A 135 1.33 -7.52 7.94
C GLU A 135 0.35 -8.37 8.76
N ALA A 136 0.29 -8.17 10.08
CA ALA A 136 -0.47 -9.03 10.99
C ALA A 136 -2.01 -8.90 10.91
N ALA A 137 -2.54 -7.78 10.41
CA ALA A 137 -3.99 -7.55 10.32
C ALA A 137 -4.71 -8.44 9.26
N VAL A 138 -3.93 -9.24 8.52
CA VAL A 138 -4.43 -10.16 7.48
C VAL A 138 -4.23 -11.63 7.87
N ALA A 139 -3.65 -11.91 9.05
CA ALA A 139 -3.33 -13.28 9.46
C ALA A 139 -3.75 -13.57 10.91
N ALA A 140 -5.03 -13.91 11.14
CA ALA A 140 -5.45 -14.54 12.39
C ALA A 140 -6.47 -15.69 12.14
N VAL A 141 -6.22 -16.79 12.83
CA VAL A 141 -6.61 -18.19 12.58
C VAL A 141 -8.02 -18.56 13.06
N ALA A 142 -8.58 -19.60 12.43
CA ALA A 142 -9.85 -20.26 12.72
C ALA A 142 -9.79 -21.26 13.89
N ILE A 143 -10.88 -21.41 14.68
CA ILE A 143 -11.35 -22.67 15.27
C ILE A 143 -12.90 -22.67 15.43
N ASP A 144 -13.50 -23.78 14.98
CA ASP A 144 -14.74 -24.50 15.35
C ASP A 144 -15.91 -23.75 16.04
N ASP A 145 -17.07 -23.74 15.37
CA ASP A 145 -18.32 -23.14 15.85
C ASP A 145 -19.39 -24.24 15.94
N SER A 146 -19.51 -24.84 17.13
CA SER A 146 -20.67 -25.66 17.47
C SER A 146 -21.40 -25.10 18.70
N GLN A 147 -22.59 -24.59 18.39
CA GLN A 147 -23.76 -24.34 19.24
C GLN A 147 -23.67 -23.27 20.32
N ILE A 148 -24.22 -22.08 20.02
CA ILE A 148 -24.99 -21.31 21.01
C ILE A 148 -26.27 -20.75 20.36
N SER A 149 -27.41 -21.32 20.75
CA SER A 149 -28.75 -20.75 20.57
C SER A 149 -28.96 -19.67 21.62
N LEU A 150 -29.25 -18.43 21.22
CA LEU A 150 -29.77 -17.43 22.15
C LEU A 150 -30.93 -16.65 21.52
N LYS A 151 -31.95 -16.54 22.37
CA LYS A 151 -33.29 -16.02 22.16
C LYS A 151 -33.31 -14.49 22.19
N ASP A 152 -34.35 -13.96 21.56
CA ASP A 152 -34.78 -12.56 21.56
C ASP A 152 -34.82 -11.89 22.94
N SER A 153 -34.35 -10.64 22.99
CA SER A 153 -35.08 -9.53 23.65
C SER A 153 -34.52 -8.15 23.26
N PRO A 154 -35.37 -7.16 22.96
CA PRO A 154 -34.96 -5.80 22.60
C PRO A 154 -35.11 -4.84 23.79
N ASP A 155 -34.07 -4.08 24.14
CA ASP A 155 -34.26 -2.67 24.53
C ASP A 155 -32.94 -1.87 24.64
N GLN A 156 -32.86 -0.87 23.77
CA GLN A 156 -32.39 0.51 23.98
C GLN A 156 -31.26 0.82 24.98
N HIS A 157 -30.07 1.08 24.44
CA HIS A 157 -29.27 2.25 24.82
C HIS A 157 -28.60 2.82 23.56
N ARG A 158 -29.00 4.03 23.13
CA ARG A 158 -28.32 4.78 22.06
C ARG A 158 -26.98 5.27 22.62
N ALA A 159 -25.98 4.39 22.62
CA ALA A 159 -24.61 4.73 22.97
C ALA A 159 -24.14 5.85 22.02
N VAL A 160 -23.69 6.97 22.60
CA VAL A 160 -23.07 8.05 21.84
C VAL A 160 -21.80 7.48 21.21
N PHE A 161 -21.83 7.26 19.90
CA PHE A 161 -20.69 6.75 19.16
C PHE A 161 -19.55 7.77 19.27
N ARG A 162 -18.49 7.42 20.01
CA ARG A 162 -17.28 8.23 20.09
C ARG A 162 -16.37 7.80 18.95
N SER A 163 -16.19 8.67 17.96
CA SER A 163 -15.19 8.47 16.92
C SER A 163 -13.80 8.35 17.57
N PRO A 164 -12.98 7.37 17.17
CA PRO A 164 -11.59 7.34 17.58
C PRO A 164 -10.88 8.59 17.05
N THR A 165 -10.17 9.29 17.92
CA THR A 165 -9.33 10.43 17.53
C THR A 165 -7.88 9.97 17.50
N PRO A 166 -7.12 10.23 16.41
CA PRO A 166 -5.69 9.95 16.37
C PRO A 166 -4.96 10.63 17.53
N ALA A 167 -3.90 10.00 18.03
CA ALA A 167 -3.03 10.61 19.02
C ALA A 167 -2.37 11.89 18.45
N PRO A 168 -2.05 12.89 19.30
CA PRO A 168 -1.34 14.07 18.85
C PRO A 168 0.06 13.70 18.33
N ARG A 169 0.48 14.34 17.24
CA ARG A 169 1.77 14.09 16.59
C ARG A 169 2.93 14.32 17.59
N PRO A 170 3.96 13.45 17.60
CA PRO A 170 5.17 13.68 18.41
C PRO A 170 5.83 15.04 18.12
N LEU A 171 6.34 15.69 19.17
CA LEU A 171 7.12 16.92 19.03
C LEU A 171 8.38 16.67 18.19
N GLY A 172 8.60 17.46 17.15
CA GLY A 172 9.80 17.39 16.30
C GLY A 172 9.68 16.50 15.06
N ALA A 173 8.53 15.86 14.84
CA ALA A 173 8.25 15.13 13.60
C ALA A 173 8.36 16.04 12.37
N GLN A 174 8.86 15.51 11.24
CA GLN A 174 9.02 16.28 10.01
C GLN A 174 7.72 16.99 9.61
N ALA A 175 7.85 18.28 9.25
CA ALA A 175 6.72 19.12 8.89
C ALA A 175 6.06 18.63 7.59
N LYS A 176 4.73 18.80 7.52
CA LYS A 176 3.92 18.66 6.31
C LYS A 176 4.52 19.50 5.18
N GLY A 177 5.22 18.86 4.25
CA GLY A 177 5.62 19.48 3.00
C GLY A 177 4.46 19.42 2.01
N PRO A 178 4.37 20.33 1.03
CA PRO A 178 3.44 20.15 -0.07
C PRO A 178 3.75 18.83 -0.77
N CYS A 179 2.90 17.82 -0.56
CA CYS A 179 2.94 16.63 -1.39
C CYS A 179 2.28 16.96 -2.71
N ALA A 180 3.10 17.43 -3.62
CA ALA A 180 2.70 17.59 -4.98
C ALA A 180 3.72 16.79 -5.76
N LEU A 181 3.41 15.52 -6.05
CA LEU A 181 4.01 14.80 -7.17
C LEU A 181 3.55 15.49 -8.45
N LEU A 182 3.97 16.73 -8.61
CA LEU A 182 3.61 17.54 -9.74
C LEU A 182 4.19 16.84 -10.96
N ALA A 183 3.31 16.58 -11.92
CA ALA A 183 3.71 15.93 -13.16
C ALA A 183 4.90 16.70 -13.75
N ARG A 184 5.96 15.97 -14.07
CA ARG A 184 7.08 16.53 -14.82
C ARG A 184 6.73 16.48 -16.29
N TRP A 185 7.08 17.54 -17.00
CA TRP A 185 6.87 17.68 -18.44
C TRP A 185 8.20 18.02 -19.08
N GLU A 186 8.41 17.50 -20.28
CA GLU A 186 9.55 17.85 -21.12
C GLU A 186 9.08 18.68 -22.31
N VAL A 187 9.81 19.75 -22.60
CA VAL A 187 9.55 20.57 -23.78
C VAL A 187 10.10 19.86 -25.02
N VAL A 188 9.22 19.34 -25.86
CA VAL A 188 9.59 18.62 -27.10
C VAL A 188 9.42 19.47 -28.36
N GLY A 189 8.70 20.59 -28.25
CA GLY A 189 8.40 21.48 -29.37
C GLY A 189 9.28 22.75 -29.42
N GLY A 190 9.13 23.51 -30.52
CA GLY A 190 9.71 24.84 -30.67
C GLY A 190 11.21 24.89 -30.96
N ALA A 191 11.86 23.77 -31.28
CA ALA A 191 13.30 23.71 -31.53
C ALA A 191 13.75 24.68 -32.64
N ASP A 192 12.93 24.82 -33.68
CA ASP A 192 13.11 25.75 -34.81
C ASP A 192 13.14 27.23 -34.39
N LYS A 193 12.53 27.55 -33.24
CA LYS A 193 12.42 28.91 -32.68
C LYS A 193 13.19 29.08 -31.38
N GLY A 194 14.06 28.12 -31.04
CA GLY A 194 14.82 28.12 -29.80
C GLY A 194 14.00 27.85 -28.53
N GLY A 195 12.78 27.34 -28.66
CA GLY A 195 11.90 27.00 -27.55
C GLY A 195 10.43 27.39 -27.74
N ILE A 196 9.62 27.06 -26.73
CA ILE A 196 8.19 27.35 -26.71
C ILE A 196 7.91 28.72 -26.07
N LEU A 197 6.82 29.34 -26.53
CA LEU A 197 6.41 30.66 -26.07
C LEU A 197 5.79 30.57 -24.66
N VAL A 198 6.34 31.35 -23.73
CA VAL A 198 5.85 31.43 -22.35
C VAL A 198 5.04 32.72 -22.16
N ARG A 199 3.95 32.63 -21.40
CA ARG A 199 3.09 33.76 -21.08
C ARG A 199 2.97 33.98 -19.57
N GLU A 200 2.77 35.23 -19.16
CA GLU A 200 2.58 35.59 -17.74
C GLU A 200 1.27 35.04 -17.16
N GLY A 201 0.24 34.86 -18.00
CA GLY A 201 -1.08 34.42 -17.59
C GLY A 201 -1.61 33.22 -18.39
N GLN A 202 -2.68 32.63 -17.87
CA GLN A 202 -3.34 31.47 -18.48
C GLN A 202 -3.85 31.75 -19.89
N SER A 203 -4.40 32.94 -20.13
CA SER A 203 -4.97 33.31 -21.43
C SER A 203 -3.92 33.33 -22.55
N THR A 204 -4.31 32.90 -23.76
CA THR A 204 -3.49 33.04 -24.97
C THR A 204 -3.31 34.49 -25.42
N SER A 205 -4.06 35.44 -24.85
CA SER A 205 -3.90 36.87 -25.09
C SER A 205 -3.05 37.58 -24.03
N SER A 206 -2.64 36.90 -22.96
CA SER A 206 -1.84 37.54 -21.90
C SER A 206 -0.43 37.91 -22.39
N LYS A 207 0.24 38.80 -21.67
CA LYS A 207 1.60 39.24 -21.98
C LYS A 207 2.55 38.05 -22.17
N GLN A 208 3.32 38.12 -23.26
CA GLN A 208 4.38 37.16 -23.56
C GLN A 208 5.61 37.53 -22.74
N LEU A 209 6.28 36.52 -22.18
CA LEU A 209 7.58 36.73 -21.56
C LEU A 209 8.64 36.96 -22.65
N PRO A 210 9.70 37.73 -22.35
CA PRO A 210 10.76 38.01 -23.32
C PRO A 210 11.50 36.74 -23.73
N ASP A 211 11.68 35.81 -22.79
CA ASP A 211 12.40 34.56 -23.02
C ASP A 211 11.46 33.41 -23.32
N ARG A 212 11.93 32.50 -24.18
CA ARG A 212 11.26 31.23 -24.49
C ARG A 212 11.76 30.14 -23.56
N LEU A 213 10.91 29.16 -23.28
CA LEU A 213 11.33 27.95 -22.59
C LEU A 213 11.94 26.99 -23.62
N ALA A 214 13.25 26.74 -23.51
CA ALA A 214 14.02 26.00 -24.50
C ALA A 214 13.54 24.54 -24.65
N THR A 215 13.65 23.99 -25.86
CA THR A 215 13.43 22.56 -26.12
C THR A 215 14.40 21.70 -25.29
N GLY A 216 13.91 20.60 -24.72
CA GLY A 216 14.62 19.74 -23.78
C GLY A 216 14.53 20.21 -22.31
N SER A 217 13.93 21.38 -22.03
CA SER A 217 13.72 21.82 -20.65
C SER A 217 12.75 20.88 -19.92
N ILE A 218 13.06 20.57 -18.67
CA ILE A 218 12.18 19.80 -17.78
C ILE A 218 11.48 20.79 -16.86
N VAL A 219 10.16 20.67 -16.76
CA VAL A 219 9.34 21.52 -15.93
C VAL A 219 8.41 20.71 -15.06
N GLU A 220 8.03 21.28 -13.93
CA GLU A 220 7.08 20.75 -12.98
C GLU A 220 5.74 21.47 -13.16
N GLN A 221 4.65 20.71 -13.21
CA GLN A 221 3.30 21.25 -13.36
C GLN A 221 2.84 21.93 -12.07
N LEU A 222 2.62 23.24 -12.07
CA LEU A 222 1.98 23.92 -10.95
C LEU A 222 0.44 23.89 -11.05
N ALA A 223 -0.10 24.04 -12.27
CA ALA A 223 -1.52 23.93 -12.55
C ALA A 223 -1.76 23.51 -14.00
N LEU A 224 -2.84 22.78 -14.27
CA LEU A 224 -3.28 22.44 -15.61
C LEU A 224 -4.74 22.85 -15.78
N GLN A 225 -5.02 23.73 -16.75
CA GLN A 225 -6.35 24.24 -17.02
C GLN A 225 -6.68 24.10 -18.51
N GLY A 226 -7.42 23.05 -18.86
CA GLY A 226 -7.60 22.65 -20.25
C GLY A 226 -6.25 22.36 -20.91
N GLU A 227 -5.98 23.03 -22.04
CA GLU A 227 -4.73 22.90 -22.80
C GLU A 227 -3.60 23.83 -22.32
N ARG A 228 -3.71 24.40 -21.11
CA ARG A 228 -2.79 25.41 -20.58
C ARG A 228 -2.10 24.90 -19.33
N LEU A 229 -0.77 24.78 -19.40
CA LEU A 229 0.10 24.31 -18.33
C LEU A 229 0.79 25.50 -17.68
N ASN A 230 0.52 25.73 -16.39
CA ASN A 230 1.36 26.56 -15.55
C ASN A 230 2.48 25.71 -15.00
N TYR A 231 3.72 26.19 -15.11
CA TYR A 231 4.89 25.39 -14.78
C TYR A 231 5.90 26.14 -13.91
N ARG A 232 6.77 25.36 -13.27
CA ARG A 232 8.05 25.78 -12.69
C ARG A 232 9.19 25.01 -13.36
N ARG A 233 10.23 25.71 -13.84
CA ARG A 233 11.36 25.09 -14.52
C ARG A 233 12.20 24.31 -13.50
N LEU A 234 12.57 23.08 -13.85
CA LEU A 234 13.48 22.25 -13.06
C LEU A 234 14.87 22.19 -13.71
N SER A 235 14.94 22.11 -15.04
CA SER A 235 16.18 22.12 -15.80
C SER A 235 15.98 22.74 -17.19
N GLY A 236 17.08 23.02 -17.90
CA GLY A 236 17.06 23.65 -19.23
C GLY A 236 17.24 25.16 -19.18
N ALA A 237 16.72 25.90 -20.17
CA ALA A 237 16.86 27.35 -20.28
C ALA A 237 15.51 28.03 -20.51
N GLY A 238 15.37 29.26 -20.01
CA GLY A 238 14.14 30.06 -20.13
C GLY A 238 13.57 30.48 -18.78
N PRO A 239 12.35 31.06 -18.76
CA PRO A 239 11.73 31.58 -17.55
C PRO A 239 11.52 30.50 -16.47
N GLU A 240 11.77 30.86 -15.21
CA GLU A 240 11.57 29.99 -14.04
C GLU A 240 10.11 29.54 -13.89
N THR A 241 9.15 30.39 -14.26
CA THR A 241 7.73 30.06 -14.21
C THR A 241 6.99 30.69 -15.37
N GLY A 242 5.81 30.15 -15.69
CA GLY A 242 4.89 30.76 -16.64
C GLY A 242 3.86 29.79 -17.18
N TRP A 243 3.13 30.24 -18.19
CA TRP A 243 2.07 29.48 -18.85
C TRP A 243 2.43 29.12 -20.29
N VAL A 244 2.32 27.84 -20.62
CA VAL A 244 2.53 27.29 -21.96
C VAL A 244 1.31 26.50 -22.43
N SER A 245 1.17 26.31 -23.74
CA SER A 245 0.16 25.40 -24.28
C SER A 245 0.71 23.96 -24.29
N LEU A 246 -0.16 22.97 -24.13
CA LEU A 246 0.22 21.56 -24.33
C LEU A 246 0.52 21.27 -25.81
N SER A 247 -0.29 21.84 -26.70
CA SER A 247 -0.18 21.67 -28.14
C SER A 247 -0.35 22.99 -28.92
N VAL A 248 0.16 23.03 -30.14
CA VAL A 248 -0.05 24.11 -31.10
C VAL A 248 -0.36 23.50 -32.46
N SER A 249 -1.52 23.88 -33.04
CA SER A 249 -2.00 23.33 -34.32
C SER A 249 -2.04 21.80 -34.36
N GLY A 250 -2.45 21.17 -33.25
CA GLY A 250 -2.54 19.71 -33.10
C GLY A 250 -1.21 19.00 -32.85
N LYS A 251 -0.07 19.71 -32.87
CA LYS A 251 1.23 19.14 -32.51
C LYS A 251 1.51 19.36 -31.03
N GLU A 252 1.77 18.29 -30.30
CA GLU A 252 2.20 18.35 -28.91
C GLU A 252 3.58 19.03 -28.80
N ILE A 253 3.71 19.99 -27.88
CA ILE A 253 4.94 20.76 -27.66
C ILE A 253 5.55 20.56 -26.28
N VAL A 254 4.81 19.96 -25.36
CA VAL A 254 5.29 19.43 -24.09
C VAL A 254 4.74 18.03 -23.91
N THR A 255 5.58 17.07 -23.56
CA THR A 255 5.15 15.69 -23.30
C THR A 255 5.37 15.37 -21.84
N ARG A 256 4.39 14.71 -21.21
CA ARG A 256 4.49 14.30 -19.81
C ARG A 256 5.62 13.27 -19.68
N ARG A 257 6.59 13.53 -18.80
CA ARG A 257 7.64 12.53 -18.52
C ARG A 257 7.08 11.42 -17.65
N PRO A 258 7.36 10.14 -17.97
CA PRO A 258 7.13 9.07 -17.03
C PRO A 258 7.95 9.35 -15.77
N GLN A 259 7.32 9.22 -14.60
CA GLN A 259 8.03 9.33 -13.32
C GLN A 259 9.12 8.24 -13.31
N MET A 260 10.38 8.63 -13.23
CA MET A 260 11.47 7.64 -13.20
C MET A 260 11.45 6.91 -11.85
N PRO A 261 11.90 5.64 -11.78
CA PRO A 261 12.02 4.89 -10.52
C PRO A 261 12.94 5.56 -9.49
N GLU A 262 13.90 6.37 -9.94
CA GLU A 262 14.80 7.20 -9.13
C GLU A 262 14.06 8.33 -8.38
N ASP A 263 12.85 8.71 -8.84
CA ASP A 263 11.93 9.55 -8.08
C ASP A 263 11.14 8.69 -7.09
N SER A 264 11.84 8.04 -6.15
CA SER A 264 11.21 7.34 -5.03
C SER A 264 10.12 8.24 -4.43
N PHE A 265 8.92 7.68 -4.21
CA PHE A 265 7.79 8.40 -3.64
C PHE A 265 8.28 9.25 -2.47
N PRO A 266 8.24 10.60 -2.50
CA PRO A 266 8.96 11.37 -1.50
C PRO A 266 8.44 11.12 -0.08
N LEU A 267 9.31 11.15 0.93
CA LEU A 267 8.88 10.96 2.33
C LEU A 267 7.81 11.97 2.74
N SER A 268 7.94 13.24 2.32
CA SER A 268 6.91 14.26 2.55
C SER A 268 5.56 13.91 1.93
N CYS A 269 5.57 13.18 0.81
CA CYS A 269 4.37 12.65 0.17
C CYS A 269 3.78 11.46 0.91
N ALA A 270 4.62 10.54 1.36
CA ALA A 270 4.20 9.44 2.21
C ALA A 270 3.52 9.91 3.50
N LEU A 271 4.10 10.91 4.17
CA LEU A 271 3.52 11.46 5.38
C LEU A 271 2.20 12.19 5.11
N SER A 272 2.14 13.01 4.05
CA SER A 272 0.92 13.74 3.68
C SER A 272 -0.23 12.80 3.29
N LEU A 273 0.07 11.71 2.56
CA LEU A 273 -0.91 10.71 2.16
C LEU A 273 -1.52 10.02 3.39
N GLN A 274 -0.67 9.56 4.32
CA GLN A 274 -1.12 8.90 5.55
C GLN A 274 -2.00 9.82 6.40
N GLU A 275 -1.62 11.10 6.56
CA GLU A 275 -2.42 12.09 7.27
C GLU A 275 -3.79 12.29 6.65
N GLU A 276 -3.86 12.44 5.33
CA GLU A 276 -5.14 12.64 4.66
C GLU A 276 -6.05 11.41 4.73
N LEU A 277 -5.46 10.21 4.71
CA LEU A 277 -6.17 8.96 5.00
C LEU A 277 -6.67 8.94 6.46
N MET A 278 -5.82 9.26 7.44
CA MET A 278 -6.21 9.30 8.85
C MET A 278 -7.37 10.28 9.10
N ASP A 279 -7.28 11.51 8.57
CA ASP A 279 -8.33 12.51 8.67
C ASP A 279 -9.65 12.02 8.07
N SER A 280 -9.58 11.30 6.95
CA SER A 280 -10.77 10.78 6.28
C SER A 280 -11.36 9.57 7.00
N TYR A 281 -10.53 8.67 7.52
CA TYR A 281 -10.97 7.52 8.30
C TYR A 281 -11.46 7.90 9.69
N ALA A 282 -10.99 9.00 10.28
CA ALA A 282 -11.48 9.51 11.57
C ALA A 282 -12.91 10.09 11.50
N LYS A 283 -13.45 10.33 10.29
CA LYS A 283 -14.78 10.93 10.13
C LYS A 283 -15.88 10.07 10.78
N PRO A 284 -16.84 10.69 11.49
CA PRO A 284 -17.92 9.94 12.16
C PRO A 284 -18.72 9.03 11.23
N GLN A 285 -18.99 9.46 10.00
CA GLN A 285 -19.74 8.64 9.03
C GLN A 285 -19.00 7.36 8.67
N PHE A 286 -17.69 7.44 8.45
CA PHE A 286 -16.87 6.27 8.14
C PHE A 286 -16.81 5.31 9.33
N GLN A 287 -16.57 5.84 10.54
CA GLN A 287 -16.45 5.04 11.75
C GLN A 287 -17.76 4.35 12.14
N GLN A 288 -18.92 5.00 11.91
CA GLN A 288 -20.24 4.39 12.08
C GLN A 288 -20.43 3.21 11.12
N ALA A 289 -20.11 3.39 9.83
CA ALA A 289 -20.21 2.32 8.84
C ALA A 289 -19.28 1.15 9.15
N LEU A 290 -18.05 1.42 9.61
CA LEU A 290 -17.12 0.38 10.03
C LEU A 290 -17.65 -0.39 11.25
N ALA A 291 -18.21 0.30 12.24
CA ALA A 291 -18.80 -0.33 13.41
C ALA A 291 -20.02 -1.21 13.08
N GLU A 292 -20.83 -0.80 12.09
CA GLU A 292 -21.93 -1.63 11.58
C GLU A 292 -21.42 -2.93 10.96
N ILE A 293 -20.40 -2.87 10.10
CA ILE A 293 -19.76 -4.05 9.50
C ILE A 293 -19.21 -4.98 10.59
N LEU A 294 -18.54 -4.43 11.61
CA LEU A 294 -17.96 -5.23 12.70
C LEU A 294 -19.02 -5.89 13.58
N ARG A 295 -20.16 -5.24 13.78
CA ARG A 295 -21.31 -5.80 14.50
C ARG A 295 -21.98 -6.93 13.71
N GLU A 296 -22.08 -6.78 12.39
CA GLU A 296 -22.60 -7.83 11.50
C GLU A 296 -21.66 -9.03 11.38
N HIS A 297 -20.35 -8.80 11.59
CA HIS A 297 -19.31 -9.81 11.45
C HIS A 297 -18.39 -9.87 12.69
N PRO A 298 -18.87 -10.39 13.85
CA PRO A 298 -18.12 -10.36 15.11
C PRO A 298 -16.79 -11.11 15.07
N SER A 299 -16.69 -12.17 14.26
CA SER A 299 -15.46 -12.94 14.06
C SER A 299 -14.40 -12.19 13.26
N LYS A 300 -14.76 -11.05 12.65
CA LYS A 300 -13.93 -10.28 11.71
C LYS A 300 -13.29 -11.16 10.63
N SER A 301 -14.02 -12.16 10.17
CA SER A 301 -13.55 -13.17 9.22
C SER A 301 -14.60 -13.48 8.16
N GLY A 302 -14.16 -14.12 7.07
CA GLY A 302 -15.02 -14.56 5.98
C GLY A 302 -15.14 -13.55 4.84
N LEU A 303 -15.34 -14.08 3.63
CA LEU A 303 -15.32 -13.33 2.37
C LEU A 303 -16.22 -12.09 2.36
N GLN A 304 -17.43 -12.20 2.93
CA GLN A 304 -18.40 -11.10 2.99
C GLN A 304 -17.92 -9.95 3.89
N PHE A 305 -17.28 -10.27 5.02
CA PHE A 305 -16.68 -9.26 5.89
C PHE A 305 -15.55 -8.51 5.18
N PHE A 306 -14.61 -9.24 4.59
CA PHE A 306 -13.48 -8.65 3.87
C PHE A 306 -13.93 -7.79 2.69
N LYS A 307 -14.92 -8.27 1.91
CA LYS A 307 -15.49 -7.51 0.82
C LYS A 307 -16.11 -6.20 1.31
N LYS A 308 -17.03 -6.25 2.27
CA LYS A 308 -17.67 -5.05 2.83
C LYS A 308 -16.66 -4.07 3.42
N ARG A 309 -15.66 -4.58 4.16
CA ARG A 309 -14.59 -3.77 4.76
C ARG A 309 -13.74 -3.09 3.70
N ASN A 310 -13.27 -3.84 2.70
CA ASN A 310 -12.44 -3.30 1.62
C ASN A 310 -13.21 -2.31 0.75
N ASP A 311 -14.49 -2.59 0.45
CA ASP A 311 -15.38 -1.67 -0.27
C ASP A 311 -15.53 -0.36 0.51
N LEU A 312 -15.71 -0.43 1.84
CA LEU A 312 -15.75 0.75 2.71
C LEU A 312 -14.43 1.53 2.68
N PHE A 313 -13.27 0.86 2.78
CA PHE A 313 -11.96 1.52 2.74
C PHE A 313 -11.74 2.24 1.40
N LEU A 314 -12.14 1.61 0.30
CA LEU A 314 -12.06 2.19 -1.04
C LEU A 314 -12.91 3.47 -1.21
N THR A 315 -13.97 3.67 -0.42
CA THR A 315 -14.72 4.95 -0.44
C THR A 315 -13.84 6.16 -0.06
N VAL A 316 -12.84 5.93 0.78
CA VAL A 316 -11.85 6.96 1.17
C VAL A 316 -10.65 6.92 0.22
N GLN A 317 -10.08 5.74 -0.01
CA GLN A 317 -8.86 5.59 -0.81
C GLN A 317 -9.05 6.10 -2.25
N SER A 318 -10.21 5.85 -2.86
CA SER A 318 -10.51 6.31 -4.23
C SER A 318 -10.48 7.84 -4.39
N LEU A 319 -10.72 8.60 -3.31
CA LEU A 319 -10.68 10.05 -3.31
C LEU A 319 -9.28 10.60 -2.98
N VAL A 320 -8.52 9.91 -2.13
CA VAL A 320 -7.21 10.35 -1.66
C VAL A 320 -6.11 9.95 -2.63
N LEU A 321 -6.04 8.68 -3.02
CA LEU A 321 -4.95 8.10 -3.83
C LEU A 321 -4.61 8.87 -5.13
N PRO A 322 -5.60 9.34 -5.93
CA PRO A 322 -5.31 10.11 -7.15
C PRO A 322 -4.52 11.39 -6.92
N LYS A 323 -4.63 12.01 -5.75
CA LYS A 323 -3.88 13.22 -5.39
C LYS A 323 -2.39 12.96 -5.25
N TYR A 324 -2.02 11.71 -4.99
CA TYR A 324 -0.66 11.24 -4.78
C TYR A 324 -0.14 10.39 -5.95
N GLY A 325 -0.81 10.46 -7.11
CA GLY A 325 -0.37 9.77 -8.32
C GLY A 325 -0.72 8.28 -8.39
N PHE A 326 -1.54 7.77 -7.47
CA PHE A 326 -2.01 6.38 -7.47
C PHE A 326 -3.44 6.27 -8.02
N GLU A 327 -3.79 5.11 -8.59
CA GLU A 327 -5.16 4.88 -9.05
C GLU A 327 -6.16 4.86 -7.88
N GLY A 328 -7.39 5.33 -8.10
CA GLY A 328 -8.45 5.35 -7.08
C GLY A 328 -9.14 3.99 -6.88
N ASN A 329 -8.41 2.89 -6.96
CA ASN A 329 -8.93 1.51 -6.95
C ASN A 329 -7.96 0.57 -6.20
N SER A 330 -8.30 -0.72 -6.11
CA SER A 330 -7.45 -1.73 -5.42
C SER A 330 -6.03 -1.83 -5.98
N LYS A 331 -5.85 -1.64 -7.30
CA LYS A 331 -4.52 -1.61 -7.93
C LYS A 331 -3.69 -0.42 -7.44
N GLY A 332 -4.31 0.74 -7.31
CA GLY A 332 -3.66 1.92 -6.74
C GLY A 332 -3.29 1.77 -5.27
N VAL A 333 -4.08 1.03 -4.49
CA VAL A 333 -3.71 0.66 -3.11
C VAL A 333 -2.44 -0.17 -3.10
N VAL A 334 -2.32 -1.18 -3.98
CA VAL A 334 -1.09 -2.00 -4.09
C VAL A 334 0.10 -1.14 -4.51
N GLN A 335 -0.06 -0.27 -5.51
CA GLN A 335 0.98 0.67 -5.95
C GLN A 335 1.43 1.59 -4.81
N MET A 336 0.47 2.12 -4.04
CA MET A 336 0.74 2.93 -2.86
C MET A 336 1.57 2.14 -1.86
N MET A 337 1.17 0.92 -1.49
CA MET A 337 1.90 0.09 -0.52
C MET A 337 3.35 -0.17 -0.97
N SER A 338 3.57 -0.49 -2.25
CA SER A 338 4.92 -0.65 -2.80
C SER A 338 5.76 0.63 -2.71
N ALA A 339 5.13 1.79 -2.90
CA ALA A 339 5.78 3.09 -2.85
C ALA A 339 6.28 3.47 -1.43
N TYR A 340 5.75 2.86 -0.37
CA TYR A 340 6.25 3.05 1.01
C TYR A 340 7.51 2.24 1.31
N GLY A 341 7.91 1.28 0.47
CA GLY A 341 9.07 0.42 0.70
C GLY A 341 10.34 1.17 1.14
N PRO A 342 10.75 2.23 0.43
CA PRO A 342 11.92 3.05 0.81
C PRO A 342 11.81 3.74 2.18
N HIS A 343 10.59 3.92 2.72
CA HIS A 343 10.33 4.63 3.98
C HIS A 343 10.09 3.72 5.18
N GLY A 344 10.26 2.40 5.04
CA GLY A 344 9.95 1.44 6.11
C GLY A 344 10.72 1.66 7.42
N GLN A 345 11.85 2.38 7.39
CA GLN A 345 12.66 2.72 8.56
C GLN A 345 12.32 4.10 9.17
N CYS A 346 11.39 4.85 8.58
CA CYS A 346 10.99 6.17 9.08
C CYS A 346 10.02 6.02 10.28
N GLN A 347 10.39 6.61 11.41
CA GLN A 347 9.60 6.55 12.65
C GLN A 347 8.24 7.21 12.50
N GLU A 348 8.15 8.32 11.75
CA GLU A 348 6.90 9.02 11.50
C GLU A 348 5.94 8.20 10.64
N VAL A 349 6.47 7.49 9.63
CA VAL A 349 5.67 6.57 8.81
C VAL A 349 5.15 5.40 9.65
N ALA A 350 6.00 4.84 10.52
CA ALA A 350 5.60 3.77 11.44
C ALA A 350 4.54 4.24 12.45
N TRP A 351 4.68 5.45 13.00
CA TRP A 351 3.69 6.05 13.90
C TRP A 351 2.34 6.27 13.21
N ASN A 352 2.35 6.85 12.00
CA ASN A 352 1.14 7.02 11.19
C ASN A 352 0.45 5.68 10.88
N ASN A 353 1.23 4.64 10.60
CA ASN A 353 0.71 3.29 10.37
C ASN A 353 0.00 2.73 11.62
N GLU A 354 0.54 2.95 12.81
CA GLU A 354 -0.12 2.56 14.07
C GLU A 354 -1.44 3.30 14.26
N GLN A 355 -1.48 4.61 13.98
CA GLN A 355 -2.72 5.40 14.06
C GLN A 355 -3.77 4.94 13.04
N LEU A 356 -3.35 4.63 11.80
CA LEU A 356 -4.25 4.07 10.78
C LEU A 356 -4.80 2.71 11.21
N ASN A 357 -3.99 1.82 11.77
CA ASN A 357 -4.45 0.53 12.28
C ASN A 357 -5.51 0.70 13.38
N GLN A 358 -5.31 1.65 14.30
CA GLN A 358 -6.30 1.95 15.35
C GLN A 358 -7.63 2.46 14.75
N LEU A 359 -7.58 3.38 13.78
CA LEU A 359 -8.77 3.89 13.09
C LEU A 359 -9.51 2.82 12.29
N LEU A 360 -8.77 1.89 11.70
CA LEU A 360 -9.30 0.82 10.85
C LEU A 360 -9.65 -0.46 11.63
N GLN A 361 -9.35 -0.49 12.94
CA GLN A 361 -9.56 -1.62 13.84
C GLN A 361 -8.92 -2.92 13.34
N LEU A 362 -7.69 -2.76 12.83
CA LEU A 362 -6.83 -3.79 12.25
C LEU A 362 -5.97 -4.49 13.29
#